data_AF-A0A1L1PEW6-F1
#
_entry.id   AF-A0A1L1PEW6-F1
#
_cell.length_a   1.000
_cell.length_b   1.000
_cell.length_c   1.000
_cell.angle_alpha   90.00
_cell.angle_beta   90.00
_cell.angle_gamma   90.00
#
_symmetry.space_group_name_H-M   'P 1'
#
loop_
_entity.id
_entity.type
_entity.pdbx_description
1 polymer ?
#
loop_
_entity_poly.entity_id
_entity_poly.type
_entity_poly.pdbx_seq_one_letter_code
_entity_poly.pdbx_strand_id
1 'polypeptide(L)'
;MAKTEHGLTPQQELFALALAKGVSQAEAYRQAYPRSQRWKADAVHQQASRTAADPKVSARVTELRRQVAEKTVLESVEIIQEVYRLAVSDIADLMDADGKLLPPNKIPLNTRRALASIKVDEFGRIEYKFWDKNSALERAAKILGLFEKDNQQKGASLAELFNALDGKVIGPVPDAEAGGTGDTTEE
;
A
#
# COMPACT_ATOMS: atom_id res chain seq x y z
N MET A 1 -8.82 -28.33 24.97
CA MET A 1 -9.28 -27.23 24.08
C MET A 1 -9.49 -27.82 22.70
N ALA A 2 -10.63 -27.53 22.05
CA ALA A 2 -10.90 -28.00 20.69
C ALA A 2 -9.85 -27.42 19.73
N LYS A 3 -9.29 -28.26 18.86
CA LYS A 3 -8.38 -27.84 17.78
C LYS A 3 -9.24 -27.27 16.64
N THR A 4 -8.71 -26.28 15.92
CA THR A 4 -9.34 -25.76 14.70
C THR A 4 -9.32 -26.81 13.59
N GLU A 5 -10.03 -26.54 12.49
CA GLU A 5 -10.04 -27.37 11.27
C GLU A 5 -8.62 -27.68 10.73
N HIS A 6 -7.65 -26.84 11.06
CA HIS A 6 -6.23 -26.98 10.68
C HIS A 6 -5.38 -27.72 11.73
N GLY A 7 -5.98 -28.21 12.82
CA GLY A 7 -5.27 -28.93 13.88
C GLY A 7 -4.45 -28.02 14.82
N LEU A 8 -4.63 -26.70 14.73
CA LEU A 8 -4.03 -25.69 15.61
C LEU A 8 -4.92 -25.44 16.83
N THR A 9 -4.32 -24.93 17.91
CA THR A 9 -5.12 -24.35 18.99
C THR A 9 -5.67 -22.97 18.56
N PRO A 10 -6.80 -22.49 19.12
CA PRO A 10 -7.32 -21.16 18.80
C PRO A 10 -6.31 -20.01 19.00
N GLN A 11 -5.40 -20.16 19.97
CA GLN A 11 -4.34 -19.18 20.23
C GLN A 11 -3.27 -19.19 19.14
N GLN A 12 -2.86 -20.38 18.66
CA GLN A 12 -1.93 -20.50 17.55
C GLN A 12 -2.52 -19.99 16.23
N GLU A 13 -3.83 -20.17 16.01
CA GLU A 13 -4.52 -19.60 14.86
C GLU A 13 -4.51 -18.06 14.91
N LEU A 14 -4.81 -17.47 16.08
CA LEU A 14 -4.77 -16.02 16.27
C LEU A 14 -3.35 -15.47 16.06
N PHE A 15 -2.33 -16.18 16.54
CA PHE A 15 -0.93 -15.85 16.31
C PHE A 15 -0.58 -15.88 14.81
N ALA A 16 -0.99 -16.93 14.09
CA ALA A 16 -0.75 -17.05 12.66
C ALA A 16 -1.43 -15.93 11.87
N LEU A 17 -2.67 -15.56 12.22
CA LEU A 17 -3.40 -14.45 11.61
C LEU A 17 -2.68 -13.11 11.84
N ALA A 18 -2.17 -12.85 13.05
CA ALA A 18 -1.43 -11.62 13.35
C ALA A 18 -0.12 -11.53 12.55
N LEU A 19 0.62 -12.64 12.41
CA LEU A 19 1.84 -12.70 11.59
C LEU A 19 1.57 -12.53 10.09
N ALA A 20 0.44 -13.04 9.60
CA ALA A 20 0.02 -12.85 8.21
C ALA A 20 -0.33 -11.38 7.92
N LYS A 21 -0.85 -10.65 8.92
CA LYS A 21 -1.13 -9.20 8.85
C LYS A 21 0.12 -8.31 8.95
N GLY A 22 1.31 -8.89 9.19
CA GLY A 22 2.57 -8.14 9.28
C GLY A 22 2.93 -7.65 10.69
N VAL A 23 2.22 -8.11 11.73
CA VAL A 23 2.57 -7.79 13.12
C VAL A 23 3.87 -8.52 13.51
N SER A 24 4.70 -7.89 14.34
CA SER A 24 5.94 -8.51 14.85
C SER A 24 5.64 -9.78 15.65
N GLN A 25 6.56 -10.75 15.67
CA GLN A 25 6.36 -12.03 16.39
C GLN A 25 6.06 -11.84 17.88
N ALA A 26 6.77 -10.93 18.55
CA ALA A 26 6.56 -10.70 19.98
C ALA A 26 5.19 -10.07 20.27
N GLU A 27 4.74 -9.15 19.43
CA GLU A 27 3.43 -8.52 19.58
C GLU A 27 2.29 -9.47 19.22
N ALA A 28 2.43 -10.23 18.13
CA ALA A 28 1.50 -11.29 17.74
C ALA A 28 1.33 -12.31 18.88
N TYR A 29 2.42 -12.66 19.57
CA TYR A 29 2.38 -13.59 20.71
C TYR A 29 1.61 -13.00 21.90
N ARG A 30 1.81 -11.71 22.21
CA ARG A 30 1.07 -11.04 23.28
C ARG A 30 -0.44 -10.96 23.00
N GLN A 31 -0.81 -10.79 21.73
CA GLN A 31 -2.22 -10.79 21.31
C GLN A 31 -2.83 -12.19 21.43
N ALA A 32 -2.11 -13.24 21.02
CA ALA A 32 -2.56 -14.63 21.08
C ALA A 32 -2.60 -15.21 22.50
N TYR A 33 -1.67 -14.79 23.36
CA TYR A 33 -1.50 -15.30 24.72
C TYR A 33 -1.54 -14.15 25.74
N PRO A 34 -2.73 -13.71 26.19
CA PRO A 34 -2.87 -12.53 27.06
C PRO A 34 -2.05 -12.60 28.38
N ARG A 35 -1.81 -13.79 28.91
CA ARG A 35 -0.97 -13.98 30.11
C ARG A 35 0.49 -13.55 29.89
N SER A 36 0.97 -13.58 28.66
CA SER A 36 2.33 -13.18 28.30
C SER A 36 2.57 -11.67 28.36
N GLN A 37 1.52 -10.85 28.49
CA GLN A 37 1.64 -9.40 28.68
C GLN A 37 2.42 -9.03 29.95
N ARG A 38 2.37 -9.89 30.97
CA ARG A 38 3.09 -9.71 32.25
C ARG A 38 4.49 -10.32 32.25
N TRP A 39 4.91 -10.94 31.15
CA TRP A 39 6.21 -11.61 31.07
C TRP A 39 7.30 -10.62 30.68
N LYS A 40 8.55 -10.94 31.02
CA LYS A 40 9.72 -10.21 30.54
C LYS A 40 9.81 -10.31 29.01
N ALA A 41 10.33 -9.26 28.37
CA ALA A 41 10.43 -9.18 26.91
C ALA A 41 11.15 -10.38 26.31
N ASP A 42 12.31 -10.77 26.86
CA ASP A 42 13.12 -11.89 26.35
C ASP A 42 12.35 -13.21 26.34
N ALA A 43 11.55 -13.48 27.39
CA ALA A 43 10.72 -14.67 27.47
C ALA A 43 9.65 -14.68 26.38
N VAL A 44 9.04 -13.53 26.08
CA VAL A 44 8.08 -13.39 24.98
C VAL A 44 8.76 -13.61 23.64
N HIS A 45 9.93 -13.01 23.40
CA HIS A 45 10.67 -13.18 22.15
C HIS A 45 11.05 -14.64 21.89
N GLN A 46 11.56 -15.35 22.90
CA GLN A 46 11.93 -16.76 22.78
C GLN A 46 10.71 -17.65 22.48
N GLN A 47 9.60 -17.45 23.19
CA GLN A 47 8.38 -18.26 22.98
C GLN A 47 7.68 -17.92 21.67
N ALA A 48 7.67 -16.65 21.26
CA ALA A 48 7.16 -16.22 19.97
C ALA A 48 7.97 -16.86 18.83
N SER A 49 9.30 -16.86 18.92
CA SER A 49 10.18 -17.49 17.94
C SER A 49 9.94 -19.00 17.85
N ARG A 50 9.88 -19.69 18.99
CA ARG A 50 9.56 -21.13 19.03
C ARG A 50 8.19 -21.44 18.41
N THR A 51 7.17 -20.62 18.71
CA THR A 51 5.82 -20.80 18.18
C THR A 51 5.77 -20.55 16.68
N ALA A 52 6.51 -19.56 16.19
CA ALA A 52 6.64 -19.28 14.75
C ALA A 52 7.38 -20.42 14.00
N ALA A 53 8.30 -21.10 14.68
CA ALA A 53 9.04 -22.25 14.13
C ALA A 53 8.24 -23.56 14.14
N ASP A 54 7.08 -23.62 14.80
CA ASP A 54 6.20 -24.81 14.74
C ASP A 54 5.75 -25.03 13.28
N PRO A 55 5.99 -26.22 12.69
CA PRO A 55 5.65 -26.50 11.30
C PRO A 55 4.18 -26.21 10.96
N LYS A 56 3.25 -26.45 11.89
CA LYS A 56 1.81 -26.22 11.66
C LYS A 56 1.49 -24.73 11.58
N VAL A 57 2.09 -23.95 12.48
CA VAL A 57 1.93 -22.49 12.52
C VAL A 57 2.58 -21.85 11.30
N SER A 58 3.81 -22.26 10.97
CA SER A 58 4.54 -21.76 9.80
C SER A 58 3.81 -22.05 8.48
N ALA A 59 3.29 -23.27 8.32
CA ALA A 59 2.47 -23.64 7.16
C ALA A 59 1.21 -22.78 7.08
N ARG A 60 0.52 -22.57 8.20
CA ARG A 60 -0.69 -21.72 8.25
C ARG A 60 -0.39 -20.26 7.90
N VAL A 61 0.70 -19.68 8.42
CA VAL A 61 1.12 -18.32 8.08
C VAL A 61 1.43 -18.18 6.59
N THR A 62 2.12 -19.17 6.02
CA THR A 62 2.43 -19.20 4.59
C THR A 62 1.17 -19.23 3.74
N GLU A 63 0.22 -20.10 4.10
CA GLU A 63 -1.06 -20.20 3.41
C GLU A 63 -1.88 -18.91 3.48
N LEU A 64 -1.98 -18.29 4.66
CA LEU A 64 -2.67 -17.01 4.83
C LEU A 64 -2.01 -15.90 4.00
N ARG A 65 -0.68 -15.84 3.98
CA ARG A 65 0.06 -14.88 3.15
C ARG A 65 -0.17 -15.10 1.67
N ARG A 66 -0.22 -16.36 1.23
CA ARG A 66 -0.56 -16.73 -0.16
C ARG A 66 -1.96 -16.24 -0.53
N GLN A 67 -2.96 -16.50 0.30
CA GLN A 67 -4.35 -16.06 0.06
C GLN A 67 -4.46 -14.53 0.00
N VAL A 68 -3.79 -13.82 0.91
CA VAL A 68 -3.75 -12.35 0.89
C VAL A 68 -3.07 -11.86 -0.38
N ALA A 69 -1.91 -12.41 -0.74
CA ALA A 69 -1.19 -12.04 -1.96
C ALA A 69 -2.05 -12.30 -3.22
N GLU A 70 -2.70 -13.45 -3.31
CA GLU A 70 -3.61 -13.77 -4.42
C GLU A 70 -4.78 -12.78 -4.50
N LYS A 71 -5.42 -12.48 -3.36
CA LYS A 71 -6.50 -11.49 -3.33
C LYS A 71 -6.01 -10.10 -3.75
N THR A 72 -4.86 -9.65 -3.24
CA THR A 72 -4.27 -8.36 -3.61
C THR A 72 -3.89 -8.30 -5.08
N VAL A 73 -3.38 -9.39 -5.65
CA VAL A 73 -3.10 -9.49 -7.10
C VAL A 73 -4.40 -9.39 -7.89
N LEU A 74 -5.46 -10.11 -7.50
CA LEU A 74 -6.76 -10.02 -8.16
C LEU A 74 -7.36 -8.61 -8.07
N GLU A 75 -7.35 -7.99 -6.88
CA GLU A 75 -7.79 -6.59 -6.69
C GLU A 75 -6.97 -5.62 -7.57
N SER A 76 -5.65 -5.83 -7.69
CA SER A 76 -4.80 -5.03 -8.56
C SER A 76 -5.16 -5.21 -10.04
N VAL A 77 -5.40 -6.45 -10.48
CA VAL A 77 -5.84 -6.74 -11.86
C VAL A 77 -7.18 -6.08 -12.16
N GLU A 78 -8.14 -6.10 -11.24
CA GLU A 78 -9.44 -5.42 -11.41
C GLU A 78 -9.27 -3.90 -11.56
N ILE A 79 -8.41 -3.29 -10.76
CA ILE A 79 -8.10 -1.85 -10.86
C ILE A 79 -7.42 -1.54 -12.20
N ILE A 80 -6.45 -2.35 -12.63
CA ILE A 80 -5.77 -2.18 -13.92
C ILE A 80 -6.77 -2.31 -15.08
N GLN A 81 -7.68 -3.26 -15.01
CA GLN A 81 -8.76 -3.41 -16.00
C GLN A 81 -9.67 -2.18 -16.05
N GLU A 82 -9.96 -1.57 -14.90
CA GLU A 82 -10.78 -0.35 -14.88
C GLU A 82 -10.03 0.83 -15.53
N VAL A 83 -8.76 1.03 -15.20
CA VAL A 83 -7.92 2.03 -15.87
C VAL A 83 -7.87 1.78 -17.38
N TYR A 84 -7.72 0.52 -17.80
CA TYR A 84 -7.75 0.14 -19.20
C TYR A 84 -9.07 0.52 -19.87
N ARG A 85 -10.23 0.17 -19.28
CA ARG A 85 -11.56 0.51 -19.84
C ARG A 85 -11.74 2.00 -20.07
N LEU A 86 -11.28 2.85 -19.15
CA LEU A 86 -11.30 4.29 -19.32
C LEU A 86 -10.35 4.73 -20.44
N ALA A 87 -9.14 4.19 -20.47
CA ALA A 87 -8.11 4.51 -21.45
C ALA A 87 -8.46 4.11 -22.89
N VAL A 88 -9.25 3.05 -23.09
CA VAL A 88 -9.68 2.57 -24.43
C VAL A 88 -11.14 2.88 -24.74
N SER A 89 -11.83 3.64 -23.90
CA SER A 89 -13.21 4.01 -24.12
C SER A 89 -13.41 4.71 -25.48
N ASP A 90 -14.49 4.32 -26.16
CA ASP A 90 -14.94 4.87 -27.43
C ASP A 90 -16.40 5.31 -27.31
N ILE A 91 -16.71 6.45 -27.94
CA ILE A 91 -18.07 7.01 -28.02
C ILE A 91 -18.93 6.18 -28.97
N ALA A 92 -18.33 5.54 -29.98
CA ALA A 92 -19.05 4.67 -30.92
C ALA A 92 -19.82 3.54 -30.20
N ASP A 93 -19.30 3.05 -29.08
CA ASP A 93 -19.95 2.02 -28.26
C ASP A 93 -21.23 2.50 -27.55
N LEU A 94 -21.51 3.81 -27.54
CA LEU A 94 -22.76 4.38 -27.05
C LEU A 94 -23.82 4.51 -28.15
N MET A 95 -23.51 4.17 -29.39
CA MET A 95 -24.42 4.36 -30.52
C MET A 95 -24.86 3.02 -31.12
N ASP A 96 -26.09 2.96 -31.62
CA ASP A 96 -26.55 1.88 -32.48
C ASP A 96 -26.10 2.08 -33.94
N ALA A 97 -26.43 1.12 -34.81
CA ALA A 97 -26.09 1.18 -36.22
C ALA A 97 -26.69 2.39 -36.97
N ASP A 98 -27.76 2.98 -36.42
CA ASP A 98 -28.45 4.14 -36.96
C ASP A 98 -27.91 5.47 -36.36
N GLY A 99 -26.89 5.40 -35.49
CA GLY A 99 -26.27 6.56 -34.84
C GLY A 99 -27.05 7.11 -33.65
N LYS A 100 -28.05 6.39 -33.13
CA LYS A 100 -28.81 6.80 -31.94
C LYS A 100 -28.13 6.30 -30.68
N LEU A 101 -28.21 7.09 -29.61
CA LEU A 101 -27.65 6.73 -28.32
C LEU A 101 -28.37 5.51 -27.73
N LEU A 102 -27.59 4.53 -27.28
CA LEU A 102 -28.05 3.35 -26.57
C LEU A 102 -28.56 3.74 -25.18
N PRO A 103 -29.70 3.19 -24.71
CA PRO A 103 -30.16 3.37 -23.34
C PRO A 103 -29.23 2.66 -22.34
N PRO A 104 -29.22 3.04 -21.04
CA PRO A 104 -28.24 2.55 -20.05
C PRO A 104 -28.14 1.01 -19.91
N ASN A 105 -29.27 0.31 -20.13
CA ASN A 105 -29.35 -1.15 -20.08
C ASN A 105 -28.73 -1.85 -21.30
N LYS A 106 -28.58 -1.15 -22.42
CA LYS A 106 -28.02 -1.67 -23.69
C LYS A 106 -26.54 -1.33 -23.86
N ILE A 107 -26.00 -0.39 -23.08
CA ILE A 107 -24.58 -0.02 -23.14
C ILE A 107 -23.70 -1.22 -22.72
N PRO A 108 -22.66 -1.58 -23.49
CA PRO A 108 -21.72 -2.63 -23.11
C PRO A 108 -21.03 -2.37 -21.76
N LEU A 109 -20.63 -3.43 -21.05
CA LEU A 109 -20.05 -3.30 -19.71
C LEU A 109 -18.80 -2.41 -19.66
N ASN A 110 -17.91 -2.53 -20.65
CA ASN A 110 -16.67 -1.75 -20.70
C ASN A 110 -16.94 -0.26 -20.84
N THR A 111 -17.81 0.11 -21.77
CA THR A 111 -18.23 1.49 -22.03
C THR A 111 -19.02 2.06 -20.87
N ARG A 112 -19.92 1.27 -20.28
CA ARG A 112 -20.73 1.68 -19.12
C ARG A 112 -19.86 2.05 -17.91
N ARG A 113 -18.78 1.32 -17.68
CA ARG A 113 -17.81 1.58 -16.60
C ARG A 113 -16.96 2.83 -16.84
N ALA A 114 -16.80 3.25 -18.09
CA ALA A 114 -16.11 4.47 -18.45
C ALA A 114 -16.99 5.74 -18.31
N LEU A 115 -18.28 5.61 -18.01
CA LEU A 115 -19.19 6.73 -17.81
C LEU A 115 -19.04 7.33 -16.40
N ALA A 116 -18.90 8.65 -16.35
CA ALA A 116 -18.89 9.47 -15.15
C ALA A 116 -20.30 9.94 -14.74
N SER A 117 -21.19 10.21 -15.70
CA SER A 117 -22.53 10.71 -15.42
C SER A 117 -23.52 10.38 -16.54
N ILE A 118 -24.79 10.21 -16.14
CA ILE A 118 -25.95 10.09 -17.02
C ILE A 118 -26.93 11.17 -16.57
N LYS A 119 -27.32 12.08 -17.46
CA LYS A 119 -28.41 13.03 -17.21
C LYS A 119 -29.56 12.75 -18.14
N VAL A 120 -30.78 12.82 -17.62
CA VAL A 120 -32.02 12.69 -18.39
C VAL A 120 -32.78 14.00 -18.22
N ASP A 121 -33.10 14.67 -19.33
CA ASP A 121 -33.89 15.90 -19.29
C ASP A 121 -35.40 15.62 -19.22
N GLU A 122 -36.20 16.69 -19.05
CA GLU A 122 -37.67 16.61 -19.00
C GLU A 122 -38.30 16.09 -20.31
N PHE A 123 -37.55 16.12 -21.41
CA PHE A 123 -37.96 15.63 -22.73
C PHE A 123 -37.46 14.19 -23.00
N GLY A 124 -36.80 13.54 -22.04
CA GLY A 124 -36.27 12.19 -22.15
C GLY A 124 -34.98 12.05 -22.95
N ARG A 125 -34.28 13.16 -23.27
CA ARG A 125 -32.95 13.12 -23.90
C ARG A 125 -31.90 12.76 -22.87
N ILE A 126 -30.98 11.89 -23.27
CA ILE A 126 -29.93 11.36 -22.42
C ILE A 126 -28.59 12.00 -22.78
N GLU A 127 -27.91 12.59 -21.80
CA GLU A 127 -26.54 13.06 -21.90
C GLU A 127 -25.62 12.09 -21.16
N TYR A 128 -24.66 11.52 -21.89
CA TYR A 128 -23.61 10.67 -21.32
C TYR A 128 -22.31 11.46 -21.20
N LYS A 129 -21.68 11.41 -20.02
CA LYS A 129 -20.36 11.99 -19.77
C LYS A 129 -19.38 10.87 -19.44
N PHE A 130 -18.24 10.82 -20.14
CA PHE A 130 -17.13 9.93 -19.80
C PHE A 130 -16.23 10.51 -18.70
N TRP A 131 -15.50 9.64 -18.01
CA TRP A 131 -14.34 10.05 -17.23
C TRP A 131 -13.24 10.63 -18.14
N ASP A 132 -12.33 11.41 -17.55
CA ASP A 132 -11.19 11.95 -18.29
C ASP A 132 -10.24 10.84 -18.75
N LYS A 133 -10.05 10.74 -20.08
CA LYS A 133 -9.22 9.74 -20.72
C LYS A 133 -7.73 9.97 -20.48
N ASN A 134 -7.31 11.24 -20.38
CA ASN A 134 -5.90 11.59 -20.19
C ASN A 134 -5.37 11.09 -18.83
N SER A 135 -6.16 11.26 -17.76
CA SER A 135 -5.84 10.75 -16.43
C SER A 135 -5.71 9.23 -16.40
N ALA A 136 -6.54 8.53 -17.17
CA ALA A 136 -6.46 7.07 -17.29
C ALA A 136 -5.20 6.63 -18.04
N LEU A 137 -4.87 7.31 -19.15
CA LEU A 137 -3.65 7.05 -19.91
C LEU A 137 -2.38 7.33 -19.10
N GLU A 138 -2.36 8.41 -18.31
CA GLU A 138 -1.24 8.71 -17.43
C GLU A 138 -1.06 7.63 -16.35
N ARG A 139 -2.15 7.17 -15.73
CA ARG A 139 -2.12 6.06 -14.76
C ARG A 139 -1.65 4.75 -15.42
N ALA A 140 -2.11 4.46 -16.63
CA ALA A 140 -1.65 3.31 -17.41
C ALA A 140 -0.15 3.39 -17.69
N ALA A 141 0.36 4.56 -18.11
CA ALA A 141 1.78 4.78 -18.35
C ALA A 141 2.63 4.60 -17.06
N LYS A 142 2.12 5.02 -15.90
CA LYS A 142 2.76 4.76 -14.58
C LYS A 142 2.80 3.27 -14.25
N ILE A 143 1.69 2.55 -14.45
CA ILE A 143 1.61 1.09 -14.21
C ILE A 143 2.57 0.32 -15.12
N LEU A 144 2.72 0.76 -16.37
CA LEU A 144 3.60 0.15 -17.36
C LEU A 144 5.08 0.55 -17.22
N GLY A 145 5.43 1.42 -16.25
CA GLY A 145 6.81 1.86 -16.03
C GLY A 145 7.35 2.83 -17.09
N LEU A 146 6.50 3.44 -17.92
CA LEU A 146 6.94 4.31 -19.02
C LEU A 146 7.64 5.60 -18.55
N PHE A 147 7.47 5.98 -17.28
CA PHE A 147 8.13 7.14 -16.66
C PHE A 147 9.45 6.81 -15.94
N GLU A 148 9.98 5.60 -16.07
CA GLU A 148 11.22 5.20 -15.38
C GLU A 148 12.40 6.12 -15.66
N LYS A 149 12.59 6.55 -16.92
CA LYS A 149 13.67 7.49 -17.30
C LYS A 149 13.49 8.88 -16.66
N ASP A 150 12.27 9.39 -16.62
CA ASP A 150 11.95 10.68 -15.99
C ASP A 150 12.15 10.62 -14.47
N ASN A 151 11.83 9.48 -13.84
CA ASN A 151 12.04 9.27 -12.41
C ASN A 151 13.53 9.20 -12.05
N GLN A 152 14.35 8.58 -12.89
CA GLN A 152 15.81 8.52 -12.70
C GLN A 152 16.46 9.90 -12.77
N GLN A 153 16.03 10.78 -13.69
CA GLN A 153 16.57 12.14 -13.83
C GLN A 153 16.27 13.04 -12.61
N LYS A 154 15.07 12.94 -12.04
CA LYS A 154 14.70 13.70 -10.82
C LYS A 154 15.47 13.25 -9.59
N GLY A 155 15.80 11.95 -9.49
CA GLY A 155 16.64 11.43 -8.41
C GLY A 155 18.09 11.90 -8.51
N ALA A 156 18.64 11.95 -9.73
CA ALA A 156 19.99 12.44 -9.99
C ALA A 156 20.13 13.92 -9.61
N SER A 157 19.17 14.78 -9.98
CA SER A 157 19.25 16.21 -9.66
C SER A 157 19.09 16.51 -8.17
N LEU A 158 18.29 15.74 -7.44
CA LEU A 158 18.19 15.86 -5.98
C LEU A 158 19.49 15.43 -5.29
N ALA A 159 20.10 14.32 -5.72
CA ALA A 159 21.39 13.87 -5.19
C ALA A 159 22.51 14.90 -5.45
N GLU A 160 22.52 15.51 -6.63
CA GLU A 160 23.42 16.60 -6.99
C GLU A 160 23.21 17.84 -6.11
N LEU A 161 21.95 18.20 -5.80
CA LEU A 161 21.63 19.31 -4.88
C LEU A 161 22.08 19.01 -3.44
N PHE A 162 21.86 17.80 -2.93
CA PHE A 162 22.34 17.40 -1.60
C PHE A 162 23.88 17.45 -1.52
N ASN A 163 24.59 16.94 -2.54
CA ASN A 163 26.04 17.02 -2.59
C ASN A 163 26.55 18.48 -2.68
N ALA A 164 25.84 19.36 -3.37
CA ALA A 164 26.16 20.78 -3.44
C ALA A 164 25.90 21.54 -2.12
N LEU A 165 24.95 21.07 -1.31
CA LEU A 165 24.66 21.58 0.03
C LEU A 165 25.67 21.10 1.07
N ASP A 166 26.10 19.83 1.00
CA ASP A 166 27.08 19.23 1.93
C ASP A 166 28.47 19.89 1.82
N GLY A 167 28.83 20.39 0.63
CA GLY A 167 30.06 21.16 0.40
C GLY A 167 30.05 22.59 0.97
N LYS A 168 28.93 23.07 1.54
CA LYS A 168 28.77 24.47 2.01
C LYS A 168 28.37 24.59 3.49
N VAL A 169 28.30 23.49 4.23
CA VAL A 169 27.92 23.52 5.65
C VAL A 169 29.09 24.01 6.50
N ILE A 170 29.02 25.29 6.92
CA ILE A 170 29.82 25.80 8.03
C ILE A 170 29.28 25.12 9.28
N GLY A 171 30.06 24.20 9.84
CA GLY A 171 29.73 23.53 11.10
C GLY A 171 29.54 24.54 12.24
N PRO A 172 28.77 24.20 13.29
CA PRO A 172 28.60 25.08 14.43
C PRO A 172 29.96 25.39 15.05
N VAL A 173 30.22 26.69 15.26
CA VAL A 173 31.41 27.19 15.94
C VAL A 173 31.49 26.52 17.32
N PRO A 174 32.61 25.89 17.70
CA PRO A 174 32.72 25.27 19.01
C PRO A 174 32.60 26.34 20.09
N ASP A 175 31.69 26.11 21.04
CA ASP A 175 31.52 26.95 22.22
C ASP A 175 32.85 27.05 22.97
N ALA A 176 33.31 28.27 23.21
CA ALA A 176 34.49 28.56 24.01
C ALA A 176 34.29 27.97 25.42
N GLU A 177 35.07 26.94 25.75
CA GLU A 177 35.10 26.34 27.07
C GLU A 177 35.47 27.40 28.12
N ALA A 178 34.60 27.52 29.12
CA ALA A 178 34.83 28.26 30.34
C ALA A 178 36.00 27.64 31.13
N GLY A 179 37.21 28.17 30.91
CA GLY A 179 38.37 27.90 31.73
C GLY A 179 38.40 28.81 32.95
N GLY A 180 37.82 28.36 34.07
CA GLY A 180 38.07 28.94 35.38
C GLY A 180 39.48 28.58 35.84
N THR A 181 40.35 29.59 35.98
CA THR A 181 41.60 29.49 36.71
C THR A 181 41.51 30.41 37.92
N GLY A 182 41.56 29.80 39.10
CA GLY A 182 41.53 30.48 40.39
C GLY A 182 42.70 31.42 40.56
N ASP A 183 42.40 32.59 41.12
CA ASP A 183 43.38 33.53 41.61
C ASP A 183 43.57 33.29 43.11
N THR A 184 44.81 33.04 43.50
CA THR A 184 45.28 32.89 44.88
C THR A 184 46.39 33.92 45.08
N THR A 185 46.23 34.79 46.10
CA THR A 185 47.29 35.58 46.79
C THR A 185 47.85 36.76 45.95
N GLU A 186 48.02 38.01 46.40
CA GLU A 186 48.38 38.65 47.67
C GLU A 186 47.95 40.14 47.66
N GLU A 187 47.48 40.63 48.82
CA GLU A 187 47.75 41.90 49.55
C GLU A 187 46.54 42.42 50.33
#